data_AF-A0A1S7J078-F1
#
_entry.id   AF-A0A1S7J078-F1
#
_cell.length_a   1.000
_cell.length_b   1.000
_cell.length_c   1.000
_cell.angle_alpha   90.00
_cell.angle_beta   90.00
_cell.angle_gamma   90.00
#
_symmetry.space_group_name_H-M   'P 1'
#
loop_
_entity.id
_entity.type
_entity.pdbx_description
1 polymer ?
#
loop_
_entity_poly.entity_id
_entity_poly.type
_entity_poly.pdbx_seq_one_letter_code
_entity_poly.pdbx_strand_id
1 'polypeptide(L)' 'LLYSPIENIQRVGAGVLCELAQDKEAAEAVEAEGATAPLTELLHSRNEGV' A
#
# COMPACT_ATOMS: atom_id res chain seq x y z
N LEU A 1 -5.14 5.78 -3.68
CA LEU A 1 -4.58 6.33 -2.43
C LEU A 1 -3.05 6.34 -2.43
N LEU A 2 -2.39 5.27 -2.90
CA LEU A 2 -0.92 5.16 -2.92
C LEU A 2 -0.20 6.20 -3.80
N TYR A 3 -0.85 6.70 -4.86
CA TYR A 3 -0.32 7.81 -5.67
C TYR A 3 -0.68 9.22 -5.16
N SER A 4 -1.28 9.33 -3.97
CA SER A 4 -1.60 10.63 -3.41
C SER A 4 -0.31 11.42 -3.11
N PRO A 5 -0.23 12.72 -3.45
CA PRO A 5 0.91 13.55 -3.07
C PRO A 5 0.96 13.85 -1.56
N ILE A 6 -0.09 13.49 -0.81
CA ILE A 6 -0.17 13.66 0.63
C ILE A 6 0.31 12.37 1.29
N GLU A 7 1.49 12.41 1.93
CA GLU A 7 2.12 11.25 2.57
C GLU A 7 1.21 10.56 3.59
N ASN A 8 0.44 11.32 4.38
CA ASN A 8 -0.48 10.74 5.36
C ASN A 8 -1.58 9.88 4.70
N ILE A 9 -2.00 10.22 3.48
CA ILE A 9 -2.97 9.43 2.71
C ILE A 9 -2.30 8.15 2.18
N GLN A 10 -1.04 8.24 1.74
CA GLN A 10 -0.28 7.05 1.33
C GLN A 10 -0.07 6.10 2.51
N ARG A 11 0.33 6.64 3.67
CA ARG A 11 0.54 5.89 4.92
C ARG A 11 -0.70 5.10 5.33
N VAL A 12 -1.85 5.77 5.41
CA VAL A 12 -3.10 5.11 5.78
C VAL A 12 -3.54 4.13 4.70
N GLY A 13 -3.36 4.47 3.42
CA GLY A 13 -3.66 3.57 2.30
C GLY A 13 -2.83 2.29 2.32
N ALA A 14 -1.51 2.40 2.48
CA ALA A 14 -0.59 1.27 2.60
C ALA A 14 -0.88 0.45 3.86
N GLY A 15 -1.13 1.12 4.99
CA GLY A 15 -1.51 0.45 6.24
C GLY A 15 -2.78 -0.38 6.13
N VAL A 16 -3.85 0.15 5.53
CA VAL A 16 -5.09 -0.61 5.33
C VAL A 16 -4.86 -1.81 4.40
N LEU A 17 -4.07 -1.66 3.33
CA LEU A 17 -3.74 -2.78 2.45
C LEU A 17 -2.91 -3.85 3.17
N CYS A 18 -2.03 -3.47 4.09
CA CYS A 18 -1.26 -4.40 4.92
C CYS A 18 -2.17 -5.21 5.85
N GLU A 19 -3.15 -4.57 6.49
CA GLU A 19 -4.13 -5.28 7.33
C GLU A 19 -5.01 -6.23 6.50
N LEU A 20 -5.45 -5.80 5.31
CA LEU A 20 -6.24 -6.65 4.42
C LEU A 20 -5.44 -7.84 3.90
N ALA A 21 -4.16 -7.65 3.56
CA ALA A 21 -3.30 -8.71 3.03
C ALA A 21 -2.95 -9.80 4.06
N GLN A 22 -3.37 -9.67 5.33
CA GLN A 22 -3.32 -10.77 6.30
C GLN A 22 -4.29 -11.91 5.94
N ASP A 23 -5.34 -11.59 5.18
CA ASP A 23 -6.26 -12.55 4.58
C ASP A 23 -5.79 -12.92 3.17
N LYS A 24 -5.78 -14.22 2.84
CA LYS A 24 -5.18 -14.72 1.60
C LYS A 24 -5.96 -14.26 0.38
N GLU A 25 -7.28 -14.36 0.42
CA GLU A 25 -8.17 -13.95 -0.66
C GLU A 25 -8.08 -12.45 -0.90
N ALA A 26 -7.98 -11.66 0.17
CA ALA A 26 -7.74 -10.22 0.08
C ALA A 26 -6.34 -9.90 -0.47
N ALA A 27 -5.30 -10.63 -0.08
CA ALA A 27 -3.94 -10.45 -0.61
C ALA A 27 -3.90 -10.72 -2.14
N GLU A 28 -4.54 -11.80 -2.60
CA GLU A 28 -4.66 -12.13 -4.03
C GLU A 28 -5.44 -11.03 -4.78
N ALA A 29 -6.50 -10.48 -4.18
CA ALA A 29 -7.24 -9.36 -4.77
C ALA A 29 -6.39 -8.08 -4.86
N VAL A 30 -5.61 -7.75 -3.82
CA VAL A 30 -4.71 -6.59 -3.81
C VAL A 30 -3.62 -6.72 -4.87
N GLU A 31 -3.07 -7.91 -5.05
CA GLU A 31 -2.09 -8.19 -6.11
C GLU A 31 -2.73 -8.09 -7.51
N ALA A 32 -3.94 -8.64 -7.70
CA ALA A 32 -4.67 -8.58 -8.96
C ALA A 32 -5.00 -7.14 -9.41
N GLU A 33 -5.22 -6.23 -8.47
CA GLU A 33 -5.42 -4.79 -8.71
C GLU A 33 -4.11 -4.02 -9.00
N GLY A 34 -2.97 -4.71 -9.00
CA GLY A 34 -1.67 -4.12 -9.35
C GLY A 34 -1.07 -3.24 -8.26
N ALA A 35 -1.45 -3.43 -6.98
CA ALA A 35 -0.91 -2.65 -5.87
C ALA A 35 0.59 -2.89 -5.62
N THR A 36 1.17 -3.97 -6.14
CA THR A 36 2.58 -4.33 -5.96
C THR A 36 3.54 -3.24 -6.44
N ALA A 37 3.30 -2.64 -7.60
CA ALA A 37 4.15 -1.59 -8.15
C ALA A 37 4.18 -0.33 -7.25
N PRO A 38 3.03 0.30 -6.92
CA PRO A 38 3.03 1.47 -6.02
C PRO A 38 3.51 1.14 -4.60
N LEU A 39 3.22 -0.04 -4.06
CA LEU A 39 3.76 -0.45 -2.75
C LEU A 39 5.29 -0.59 -2.78
N THR A 40 5.85 -1.09 -3.88
CA THR A 40 7.32 -1.18 -4.06
C THR A 40 7.96 0.21 -4.17
N GLU A 41 7.32 1.15 -4.87
CA GLU A 41 7.80 2.53 -4.95
C GLU A 41 7.82 3.22 -3.57
N LEU A 42 6.83 2.91 -2.73
CA LEU A 42 6.72 3.44 -1.37
C LEU A 42 7.86 2.98 -0.44
N LEU A 43 8.55 1.86 -0.74
CA LEU A 43 9.75 1.44 -0.01
C LEU A 43 10.90 2.46 -0.10
N HIS A 44 10.87 3.37 -1.07
CA HIS A 44 11.83 4.46 -1.22
C HIS A 44 11.34 5.78 -0.61
N SER A 45 10.19 5.77 0.08
CA SER A 45 9.65 6.93 0.79
C SER A 45 10.63 7.40 1.87
N ARG A 46 10.68 8.72 2.09
CA ARG A 46 11.41 9.32 3.21
C ARG A 46 10.63 9.23 4.53
N ASN A 47 9.36 8.83 4.44
CA ASN A 47 8.48 8.65 5.58
C ASN A 47 8.51 7.18 5.99
N GLU A 48 9.19 6.88 7.10
CA GLU A 48 9.39 5.50 7.60
C GLU A 48 8.08 4.79 8.00
N GLY A 49 6.99 5.54 8.16
CA GLY A 49 5.68 4.96 8.47
C GLY A 49 4.91 4.49 7.25
N VAL A 50 5.36 4.86 6.05
CA VAL A 50 4.79 4.45 4.74
C VAL A 50 5.54 3.22 4.24
#